data_AF-H6RGA0-F1
#
_entry.id   AF-H6RGA0-F1
#
_cell.length_a   1.000
_cell.length_b   1.000
_cell.length_c   1.000
_cell.angle_alpha   90.00
_cell.angle_beta   90.00
_cell.angle_gamma   90.00
#
_symmetry.space_group_name_H-M   'P 1'
#
loop_
_entity.id
_entity.type
_entity.pdbx_description
1 polymer ?
#
loop_
_entity_poly.entity_id
_entity_poly.type
_entity_poly.pdbx_seq_one_letter_code
_entity_poly.pdbx_strand_id
1 'polypeptide(L)'
;MVLAISLFSCVKDPNFHSNEEVEMYKLSDIDLVQPVAMDAIETAAAEMSYALSSTIDKVGVKEAIEYCNLNANDIIKTIAEDYGVEIKRTSLKLRNHSNKPSKDEKLILDFYVKQESLGKACTGEMSKVDGIYKYYYPIYVAENCTQCHGVAGESLNKKAAKKLAALYLNDHAQGYQTGDLRGMWVVTFTK
;
A
#
# COMPACT_ATOMS: atom_id res chain seq x y z
N MET A 1 -16.14 -48.40 -33.38
CA MET A 1 -16.54 -47.05 -33.81
C MET A 1 -15.51 -46.09 -33.27
N VAL A 2 -14.87 -45.35 -34.17
CA VAL A 2 -13.72 -44.46 -33.95
C VAL A 2 -14.15 -43.19 -33.21
N LEU A 3 -13.28 -42.62 -32.38
CA LEU A 3 -12.85 -41.20 -32.36
C LEU A 3 -12.23 -40.88 -30.99
N ALA A 4 -11.21 -40.05 -30.81
CA ALA A 4 -10.05 -39.61 -31.60
C ALA A 4 -9.23 -38.79 -30.59
N ILE A 5 -7.92 -39.02 -30.56
CA ILE A 5 -6.95 -38.30 -29.74
C ILE A 5 -6.88 -36.85 -30.23
N SER A 6 -6.96 -35.86 -29.34
CA SER A 6 -6.45 -34.51 -29.63
C SER A 6 -5.36 -34.16 -28.62
N LEU A 7 -4.13 -34.17 -29.13
CA LEU A 7 -2.90 -33.74 -28.48
C LEU A 7 -2.95 -32.21 -28.37
N PHE A 8 -2.87 -31.67 -27.16
CA PHE A 8 -2.50 -30.26 -26.99
C PHE A 8 -1.02 -30.13 -27.33
N SER A 9 -0.73 -29.60 -28.53
CA SER A 9 0.61 -29.22 -28.93
C SER A 9 1.08 -28.01 -28.10
N CYS A 10 2.08 -28.22 -27.24
CA CYS A 10 2.87 -27.14 -26.66
C CYS A 10 3.58 -26.36 -27.77
N VAL A 11 3.35 -25.05 -27.83
CA VAL A 11 4.27 -24.11 -28.49
C VAL A 11 5.50 -24.00 -27.58
N LYS A 12 6.62 -24.58 -27.98
CA LYS A 12 7.93 -24.32 -27.37
C LYS A 12 8.50 -23.08 -28.04
N ASP A 13 8.40 -21.94 -27.37
CA ASP A 13 9.21 -20.77 -27.72
C ASP A 13 10.63 -20.98 -27.14
N PRO A 14 11.68 -21.10 -27.96
CA PRO A 14 13.04 -21.40 -27.50
C PRO A 14 13.72 -20.22 -26.77
N ASN A 15 13.05 -19.07 -26.63
CA ASN A 15 13.63 -17.87 -25.99
C ASN A 15 13.06 -17.53 -24.60
N PHE A 16 12.25 -18.40 -23.98
CA PHE A 16 11.80 -18.19 -22.60
C PHE A 16 12.83 -18.72 -21.60
N HIS A 17 13.78 -17.87 -21.23
CA HIS A 17 14.66 -18.10 -20.08
C HIS A 17 14.08 -17.43 -18.83
N SER A 18 13.12 -18.06 -18.17
CA SER A 18 12.72 -17.66 -16.81
C SER A 18 13.57 -18.42 -15.79
N ASN A 19 14.69 -17.83 -15.37
CA ASN A 19 15.45 -18.30 -14.21
C ASN A 19 14.91 -17.72 -12.88
N GLU A 20 13.68 -17.22 -12.87
CA GLU A 20 12.95 -16.89 -11.64
C GLU A 20 11.85 -17.95 -11.48
N GLU A 21 12.11 -18.94 -10.63
CA GLU A 21 11.07 -19.85 -10.16
C GLU A 21 10.07 -19.03 -9.35
N VAL A 22 8.97 -18.61 -9.99
CA VAL A 22 7.82 -18.07 -9.27
C VAL A 22 7.16 -19.25 -8.55
N GLU A 23 7.54 -19.47 -7.30
CA GLU A 23 6.96 -20.51 -6.45
C GLU A 23 5.49 -20.16 -6.18
N MET A 24 4.56 -20.93 -6.78
CA MET A 24 3.13 -20.73 -6.54
C MET A 24 2.78 -21.00 -5.07
N TYR A 25 1.99 -20.10 -4.46
CA TYR A 25 1.63 -20.15 -3.04
C TYR A 25 0.94 -21.47 -2.67
N LYS A 26 1.30 -22.04 -1.50
CA LYS A 26 0.45 -23.03 -0.84
C LYS A 26 -0.68 -22.29 -0.12
N LEU A 27 -1.92 -22.73 -0.32
CA LEU A 27 -3.10 -22.19 0.38
C LEU A 27 -2.90 -22.11 1.90
N SER A 28 -2.21 -23.11 2.48
CA SER A 28 -1.87 -23.16 3.90
C SER A 28 -1.05 -21.96 4.40
N ASP A 29 -0.21 -21.38 3.56
CA ASP A 29 0.65 -20.27 3.95
C ASP A 29 -0.16 -18.96 3.92
N ILE A 30 -1.09 -18.82 2.97
CA ILE A 30 -2.02 -17.69 2.89
C ILE A 30 -2.90 -17.64 4.15
N ASP A 31 -3.47 -18.79 4.52
CA ASP A 31 -4.37 -18.90 5.68
C ASP A 31 -3.69 -18.54 7.01
N LEU A 32 -2.36 -18.63 7.08
CA LEU A 32 -1.58 -18.27 8.27
C LEU A 32 -1.10 -16.80 8.25
N VAL A 33 -0.60 -16.34 7.10
CA VAL A 33 0.09 -15.05 6.96
C VAL A 33 -0.90 -13.89 6.86
N GLN A 34 -1.99 -14.09 6.10
CA GLN A 34 -2.96 -13.02 5.84
C GLN A 34 -3.65 -12.50 7.13
N PRO A 35 -4.13 -13.35 8.07
CA PRO A 35 -4.75 -12.85 9.30
C PRO A 35 -3.81 -11.98 10.12
N VAL A 36 -2.54 -12.38 10.27
CA VAL A 36 -1.51 -11.61 10.99
C VAL A 36 -1.23 -10.29 10.29
N ALA A 37 -1.10 -10.30 8.96
CA ALA A 37 -0.88 -9.07 8.19
C ALA A 37 -2.06 -8.10 8.31
N MET A 38 -3.29 -8.61 8.23
CA MET A 38 -4.50 -7.79 8.35
C MET A 38 -4.62 -7.16 9.73
N ASP A 39 -4.41 -7.94 10.79
CA ASP A 39 -4.45 -7.43 12.17
C ASP A 39 -3.38 -6.35 12.41
N ALA A 40 -2.16 -6.57 11.91
CA ALA A 40 -1.08 -5.58 11.97
C ALA A 40 -1.43 -4.28 11.21
N ILE A 41 -2.03 -4.40 10.02
CA ILE A 41 -2.47 -3.26 9.20
C ILE A 41 -3.60 -2.50 9.90
N GLU A 42 -4.59 -3.21 10.45
CA GLU A 42 -5.73 -2.61 11.13
C GLU A 42 -5.30 -1.86 12.39
N THR A 43 -4.43 -2.47 13.20
CA THR A 43 -3.81 -1.82 14.36
C THR A 43 -3.00 -0.59 13.96
N ALA A 44 -2.16 -0.70 12.93
CA ALA A 44 -1.40 0.44 12.41
C ALA A 44 -2.30 1.57 11.90
N ALA A 45 -3.32 1.25 11.12
CA ALA A 45 -4.25 2.23 10.58
C ALA A 45 -5.07 2.90 11.70
N ALA A 46 -5.52 2.14 12.69
CA ALA A 46 -6.27 2.64 13.83
C ALA A 46 -5.43 3.63 14.64
N GLU A 47 -4.19 3.27 15.00
CA GLU A 47 -3.36 4.17 15.81
C GLU A 47 -2.90 5.40 15.07
N MET A 48 -2.59 5.27 13.78
CA MET A 48 -2.31 6.42 12.94
C MET A 48 -3.52 7.37 12.86
N SER A 49 -4.73 6.83 12.72
CA SER A 49 -5.97 7.61 12.65
C SER A 49 -6.28 8.31 13.98
N TYR A 50 -6.09 7.60 15.09
CA TYR A 50 -6.26 8.14 16.45
C TYR A 50 -5.26 9.27 16.72
N ALA A 51 -3.96 9.03 16.48
CA ALA A 51 -2.91 10.03 16.67
C ALA A 51 -3.13 11.27 15.80
N LEU A 52 -3.53 11.08 14.54
CA LEU A 52 -3.88 12.18 13.63
C LEU A 52 -5.07 12.99 14.17
N SER A 53 -6.19 12.33 14.47
CA SER A 53 -7.42 12.99 14.90
C SER A 53 -7.22 13.76 16.21
N SER A 54 -6.57 13.12 17.20
CA SER A 54 -6.20 13.75 18.48
C SER A 54 -5.31 14.97 18.29
N THR A 55 -4.36 14.92 17.34
CA THR A 55 -3.48 16.06 17.05
C THR A 55 -4.23 17.18 16.34
N ILE A 56 -5.08 16.87 15.35
CA ILE A 56 -5.91 17.86 14.66
C ILE A 56 -6.81 18.59 15.67
N ASP A 57 -7.46 17.86 16.58
CA ASP A 57 -8.37 18.46 17.57
C ASP A 57 -7.64 19.41 18.53
N LYS A 58 -6.39 19.10 18.88
CA LYS A 58 -5.59 19.90 19.82
C LYS A 58 -4.93 21.12 19.20
N VAL A 59 -4.34 20.95 18.02
CA VAL A 59 -3.44 21.96 17.42
C VAL A 59 -3.85 22.40 16.01
N GLY A 60 -4.86 21.78 15.42
CA GLY A 60 -5.33 22.04 14.07
C GLY A 60 -4.54 21.31 12.98
N VAL A 61 -5.11 21.30 11.77
CA VAL A 61 -4.58 20.55 10.61
C VAL A 61 -3.15 20.95 10.23
N LYS A 62 -2.83 22.24 10.28
CA LYS A 62 -1.51 22.75 9.86
C LYS A 62 -0.40 22.19 10.76
N GLU A 63 -0.62 22.18 12.06
CA GLU A 63 0.33 21.69 13.05
C GLU A 63 0.35 20.15 13.06
N ALA A 64 -0.79 19.49 12.81
CA ALA A 64 -0.86 18.04 12.67
C ALA A 64 -0.01 17.48 11.50
N ILE A 65 0.16 18.23 10.41
CA ILE A 65 1.04 17.82 9.29
C ILE A 65 2.49 17.62 9.74
N GLU A 66 2.97 18.48 10.65
CA GLU A 66 4.33 18.38 11.19
C GLU A 66 4.45 17.18 12.13
N TYR A 67 3.45 16.97 12.99
CA TYR A 67 3.39 15.78 13.82
C TYR A 67 3.43 14.49 12.97
N CYS A 68 2.63 14.39 11.91
CA CYS A 68 2.65 13.24 11.03
C CYS A 68 3.99 13.08 10.29
N ASN A 69 4.64 14.17 9.91
CA ASN A 69 5.96 14.12 9.27
C ASN A 69 7.01 13.49 10.18
N LEU A 70 6.94 13.76 11.48
CA LEU A 70 7.91 13.32 12.47
C LEU A 70 7.59 11.92 13.03
N ASN A 71 6.32 11.63 13.32
CA ASN A 71 5.93 10.51 14.17
C ASN A 71 5.33 9.31 13.41
N ALA A 72 4.88 9.48 12.16
CA ALA A 72 4.14 8.42 11.48
C ALA A 72 4.95 7.14 11.27
N ASN A 73 6.26 7.26 11.04
CA ASN A 73 7.13 6.10 10.86
C ASN A 73 7.38 5.38 12.18
N ASP A 74 7.52 6.10 13.28
CA ASP A 74 7.77 5.51 14.61
C ASP A 74 6.53 4.74 15.10
N ILE A 75 5.32 5.27 14.89
CA ILE A 75 4.07 4.55 15.20
C ILE A 75 4.02 3.22 14.45
N ILE A 76 4.31 3.24 13.14
CA ILE A 76 4.32 2.03 12.30
C ILE A 76 5.40 1.05 12.78
N LYS A 77 6.59 1.56 13.14
CA LYS A 77 7.71 0.72 13.60
C LYS A 77 7.39 -0.03 14.89
N THR A 78 6.82 0.66 15.89
CA THR A 78 6.43 0.03 17.15
C THR A 78 5.43 -1.11 16.91
N ILE A 79 4.41 -0.86 16.08
CA ILE A 79 3.40 -1.87 15.77
C ILE A 79 4.04 -3.02 14.99
N ALA A 80 4.91 -2.73 14.03
CA ALA A 80 5.62 -3.76 13.28
C ALA A 80 6.45 -4.69 14.20
N GLU A 81 7.11 -4.13 15.22
CA GLU A 81 7.88 -4.87 16.23
C GLU A 81 7.00 -5.82 17.05
N ASP A 82 5.82 -5.37 17.50
CA ASP A 82 4.88 -6.19 18.30
C ASP A 82 4.39 -7.43 17.52
N TYR A 83 4.28 -7.30 16.20
CA TYR A 83 3.85 -8.38 15.30
C TYR A 83 5.02 -9.20 14.73
N GLY A 84 6.27 -8.79 14.95
CA GLY A 84 7.45 -9.46 14.36
C GLY A 84 7.50 -9.37 12.83
N VAL A 85 7.01 -8.26 12.26
CA VAL A 85 6.99 -8.01 10.81
C VAL A 85 7.63 -6.66 10.48
N GLU A 86 7.83 -6.38 9.20
CA GLU A 86 8.04 -5.01 8.72
C GLU A 86 6.76 -4.47 8.10
N ILE A 87 6.37 -3.24 8.44
CA ILE A 87 5.22 -2.57 7.85
C ILE A 87 5.68 -1.32 7.10
N LYS A 88 5.24 -1.20 5.85
CA LYS A 88 5.50 -0.05 4.98
C LYS A 88 4.21 0.41 4.33
N ARG A 89 4.12 1.70 4.02
CA ARG A 89 3.13 2.26 3.09
C ARG A 89 3.83 2.72 1.83
N THR A 90 3.28 2.42 0.67
CA THR A 90 3.81 2.86 -0.62
C THR A 90 2.72 3.35 -1.57
N SER A 91 3.10 4.06 -2.63
CA SER A 91 2.19 4.66 -3.60
C SER A 91 2.91 5.04 -4.88
N LEU A 92 2.16 5.15 -5.99
CA LEU A 92 2.63 5.76 -7.23
C LEU A 92 2.71 7.30 -7.14
N LYS A 93 1.96 7.92 -6.21
CA LYS A 93 1.96 9.36 -5.91
C LYS A 93 2.50 9.57 -4.50
N LEU A 94 3.80 9.81 -4.40
CA LEU A 94 4.55 9.85 -3.14
C LEU A 94 4.43 11.20 -2.43
N ARG A 95 4.31 11.15 -1.09
CA ARG A 95 4.52 12.31 -0.22
C ARG A 95 5.95 12.33 0.32
N ASN A 96 6.35 11.20 0.87
CA ASN A 96 7.71 10.95 1.33
C ASN A 96 8.40 10.03 0.31
N HIS A 97 9.56 10.43 -0.18
CA HIS A 97 10.34 9.63 -1.13
C HIS A 97 10.87 8.31 -0.55
N SER A 98 11.01 8.19 0.78
CA SER A 98 11.36 6.93 1.42
C SER A 98 10.32 5.84 1.18
N ASN A 99 9.08 6.22 0.85
CA ASN A 99 7.98 5.31 0.60
C ASN A 99 7.92 4.84 -0.86
N LYS A 100 8.94 5.11 -1.67
CA LYS A 100 9.00 4.69 -3.06
C LYS A 100 8.80 3.16 -3.18
N PRO A 101 7.98 2.70 -4.14
CA PRO A 101 7.79 1.28 -4.32
C PRO A 101 9.05 0.61 -4.86
N SER A 102 9.32 -0.61 -4.42
CA SER A 102 10.21 -1.55 -5.11
C SER A 102 9.59 -2.01 -6.44
N LYS A 103 10.32 -2.82 -7.22
CA LYS A 103 9.85 -3.29 -8.53
C LYS A 103 8.59 -4.16 -8.41
N ASP A 104 8.59 -5.11 -7.48
CA ASP A 104 7.47 -5.98 -7.12
C ASP A 104 6.27 -5.18 -6.58
N GLU A 105 6.51 -4.24 -5.65
CA GLU A 105 5.46 -3.37 -5.11
C GLU A 105 4.79 -2.52 -6.19
N LYS A 106 5.57 -2.04 -7.19
CA LYS A 106 5.02 -1.27 -8.30
C LYS A 106 4.08 -2.11 -9.16
N LEU A 107 4.38 -3.38 -9.39
CA LEU A 107 3.51 -4.28 -10.17
C LEU A 107 2.14 -4.44 -9.49
N ILE A 108 2.13 -4.59 -8.16
CA ILE A 108 0.87 -4.69 -7.39
C ILE A 108 0.10 -3.36 -7.42
N LEU A 109 0.77 -2.22 -7.27
CA LEU A 109 0.13 -0.91 -7.40
C LEU A 109 -0.47 -0.69 -8.80
N ASP A 110 0.26 -1.03 -9.86
CA ASP A 110 -0.23 -0.91 -11.24
C ASP A 110 -1.43 -1.85 -11.47
N PHE A 111 -1.41 -3.04 -10.88
CA PHE A 111 -2.54 -3.97 -10.89
C PHE A 111 -3.77 -3.37 -10.20
N TYR A 112 -3.63 -2.79 -9.00
CA TYR A 112 -4.74 -2.11 -8.31
C TYR A 112 -5.30 -0.94 -9.13
N VAL A 113 -4.45 -0.09 -9.71
CA VAL A 113 -4.90 0.98 -10.62
C VAL A 113 -5.68 0.42 -11.80
N LYS A 114 -5.25 -0.72 -12.35
CA LYS A 114 -5.98 -1.37 -13.44
C LYS A 114 -7.34 -1.90 -12.99
N GLN A 115 -7.42 -2.53 -11.82
CA GLN A 115 -8.68 -3.05 -11.27
C GLN A 115 -9.69 -1.93 -11.00
N GLU A 116 -9.24 -0.81 -10.41
CA GLU A 116 -10.04 0.39 -10.20
C GLU A 116 -10.60 0.94 -11.53
N SER A 117 -9.76 1.00 -12.58
CA SER A 117 -10.22 1.45 -13.91
C SER A 117 -11.29 0.56 -14.55
N LEU A 118 -11.43 -0.67 -14.04
CA LEU A 118 -12.44 -1.65 -14.47
C LEU A 118 -13.63 -1.71 -13.50
N GLY A 119 -13.67 -0.86 -12.47
CA GLY A 119 -14.72 -0.88 -11.44
C GLY A 119 -14.69 -2.14 -10.56
N LYS A 120 -13.52 -2.76 -10.42
CA LYS A 120 -13.34 -3.96 -9.59
C LYS A 120 -12.73 -3.59 -8.26
N ALA A 121 -13.23 -4.19 -7.18
CA ALA A 121 -12.64 -4.03 -5.88
C ALA A 121 -11.21 -4.60 -5.86
N CYS A 122 -10.26 -3.81 -5.36
CA CYS A 122 -8.95 -4.32 -4.99
C CYS A 122 -9.05 -5.02 -3.63
N THR A 123 -8.61 -6.27 -3.56
CA THR A 123 -8.47 -7.04 -2.33
C THR A 123 -7.00 -7.17 -1.95
N GLY A 124 -6.71 -7.79 -0.81
CA GLY A 124 -5.33 -8.08 -0.45
C GLY A 124 -4.68 -9.08 -1.43
N GLU A 125 -3.40 -8.86 -1.70
CA GLU A 125 -2.56 -9.70 -2.55
C GLU A 125 -1.36 -10.19 -1.75
N MET A 126 -0.79 -11.33 -2.12
CA MET A 126 0.39 -11.89 -1.45
C MET A 126 1.50 -12.18 -2.45
N SER A 127 2.75 -11.97 -2.02
CA SER A 127 3.92 -12.47 -2.73
C SER A 127 4.91 -13.22 -1.86
N LYS A 128 5.70 -14.08 -2.49
CA LYS A 128 6.82 -14.79 -1.86
C LYS A 128 8.03 -14.67 -2.77
N VAL A 129 9.04 -13.98 -2.30
CA VAL A 129 10.29 -13.75 -3.04
C VAL A 129 11.44 -14.15 -2.12
N ASP A 130 12.33 -15.03 -2.58
CA ASP A 130 13.47 -15.53 -1.81
C ASP A 130 13.09 -16.10 -0.42
N GLY A 131 11.93 -16.74 -0.34
CA GLY A 131 11.41 -17.30 0.92
C GLY A 131 10.76 -16.29 1.86
N ILE A 132 10.68 -15.01 1.48
CA ILE A 132 10.09 -13.93 2.28
C ILE A 132 8.66 -13.69 1.81
N TYR A 133 7.70 -13.84 2.71
CA TYR A 133 6.29 -13.51 2.45
C TYR A 133 6.07 -12.00 2.56
N LYS A 134 5.30 -11.46 1.63
CA LYS A 134 4.80 -10.09 1.64
C LYS A 134 3.30 -10.10 1.41
N TYR A 135 2.56 -9.33 2.20
CA TYR A 135 1.14 -9.09 2.01
C TYR A 135 0.91 -7.62 1.66
N TYR A 136 0.07 -7.37 0.67
CA TYR A 136 -0.23 -6.05 0.14
C TYR A 136 -1.71 -5.75 0.34
N TYR A 137 -2.05 -4.58 0.84
CA TYR A 137 -3.45 -4.20 1.05
C TYR A 137 -3.72 -2.77 0.60
N PRO A 138 -4.74 -2.53 -0.25
CA PRO A 138 -4.99 -1.20 -0.80
C PRO A 138 -5.36 -0.19 0.28
N ILE A 139 -4.94 1.06 0.09
CA ILE A 139 -5.32 2.19 0.92
C ILE A 139 -6.22 3.08 0.07
N TYR A 140 -7.46 3.27 0.52
CA TYR A 140 -8.40 4.21 -0.09
C TYR A 140 -8.48 5.50 0.73
N VAL A 141 -8.71 6.61 0.04
CA VAL A 141 -8.86 7.92 0.67
C VAL A 141 -10.23 8.00 1.34
N ALA A 142 -10.25 8.16 2.66
CA ALA A 142 -11.45 8.53 3.41
C ALA A 142 -11.64 10.06 3.47
N GLU A 143 -12.78 10.53 3.96
CA GLU A 143 -13.11 11.97 3.98
C GLU A 143 -12.05 12.79 4.75
N ASN A 144 -11.65 12.35 5.95
CA ASN A 144 -10.62 13.01 6.75
C ASN A 144 -9.25 13.06 6.06
N CYS A 145 -8.95 12.12 5.16
CA CYS A 145 -7.70 12.09 4.42
C CYS A 145 -7.57 13.29 3.46
N THR A 146 -8.70 13.82 2.96
CA THR A 146 -8.72 14.92 1.99
C THR A 146 -8.21 16.24 2.56
N GLN A 147 -8.18 16.40 3.89
CA GLN A 147 -7.63 17.59 4.54
C GLN A 147 -6.12 17.79 4.28
N CYS A 148 -5.42 16.70 3.91
CA CYS A 148 -4.00 16.69 3.58
C CYS A 148 -3.69 16.12 2.18
N HIS A 149 -4.56 15.27 1.64
CA HIS A 149 -4.40 14.61 0.34
C HIS A 149 -5.34 15.16 -0.74
N GLY A 150 -6.23 16.07 -0.38
CA GLY A 150 -7.27 16.61 -1.24
C GLY A 150 -6.80 17.56 -2.33
N VAL A 151 -7.77 18.16 -3.02
CA VAL A 151 -7.56 19.15 -4.08
C VAL A 151 -7.17 20.48 -3.45
N ALA A 152 -6.02 21.02 -3.86
CA ALA A 152 -5.48 22.26 -3.30
C ALA A 152 -6.41 23.44 -3.58
N GLY A 153 -6.75 24.20 -2.53
CA GLY A 153 -7.68 25.32 -2.62
C GLY A 153 -9.16 24.92 -2.48
N GLU A 154 -9.45 23.62 -2.43
CA GLU A 154 -10.78 23.06 -2.15
C GLU A 154 -10.73 22.29 -0.82
N SER A 155 -10.68 20.95 -0.86
CA SER A 155 -10.61 20.09 0.33
C SER A 155 -9.27 20.21 1.09
N LEU A 156 -8.18 20.55 0.39
CA LEU A 156 -6.90 20.90 1.00
C LEU A 156 -6.77 22.42 1.11
N ASN A 157 -6.89 22.95 2.33
CA ASN A 157 -6.82 24.39 2.55
C ASN A 157 -5.42 24.97 2.26
N LYS A 158 -5.36 26.26 1.88
CA LYS A 158 -4.10 26.94 1.46
C LYS A 158 -3.00 26.93 2.53
N LYS A 159 -3.35 26.98 3.82
CA LYS A 159 -2.37 26.98 4.92
C LYS A 159 -1.71 25.61 5.06
N ALA A 160 -2.51 24.54 4.98
CA ALA A 160 -2.06 23.16 4.97
C ALA A 160 -1.20 22.87 3.73
N ALA A 161 -1.63 23.28 2.54
CA ALA A 161 -0.86 23.15 1.31
C ALA A 161 0.53 23.80 1.42
N LYS A 162 0.61 25.03 1.97
CA LYS A 162 1.88 25.73 2.19
C LYS A 162 2.79 24.98 3.17
N LYS A 163 2.24 24.41 4.25
CA LYS A 163 3.01 23.63 5.23
C LYS A 163 3.51 22.32 4.63
N LEU A 164 2.69 21.63 3.84
CA LEU A 164 3.11 20.44 3.09
C LEU A 164 4.28 20.76 2.15
N ALA A 165 4.18 21.83 1.35
CA ALA A 165 5.26 22.24 0.45
C ALA A 165 6.57 22.58 1.17
N ALA A 166 6.49 23.10 2.40
CA ALA A 166 7.67 23.41 3.22
C ALA A 166 8.35 22.16 3.81
N LEU A 167 7.57 21.13 4.17
CA LEU A 167 8.07 19.90 4.78
C LEU A 167 8.43 18.80 3.76
N TYR A 168 7.80 18.83 2.59
CA TYR A 168 7.91 17.80 1.56
C TYR A 168 8.23 18.45 0.20
N LEU A 169 9.53 18.58 -0.11
CA LEU A 169 10.03 19.33 -1.27
C LEU A 169 9.52 18.79 -2.63
N ASN A 170 9.05 17.54 -2.68
CA ASN A 170 8.58 16.84 -3.88
C ASN A 170 7.30 16.04 -3.60
N ASP A 171 6.36 16.66 -2.88
CA ASP A 171 5.06 16.04 -2.59
C ASP A 171 4.18 15.93 -3.84
N HIS A 172 3.85 14.70 -4.23
CA HIS A 172 2.91 14.39 -5.30
C HIS A 172 1.59 13.80 -4.78
N ALA A 173 1.41 13.67 -3.47
CA ALA A 173 0.26 12.99 -2.87
C ALA A 173 -0.95 13.92 -2.65
N GLN A 174 -1.29 14.75 -3.62
CA GLN A 174 -2.42 15.69 -3.56
C GLN A 174 -3.41 15.45 -4.70
N GLY A 175 -4.57 16.12 -4.63
CA GLY A 175 -5.61 16.05 -5.65
C GLY A 175 -6.49 14.80 -5.57
N TYR A 176 -6.54 14.13 -4.41
CA TYR A 176 -7.40 12.99 -4.19
C TYR A 176 -8.82 13.39 -3.75
N GLN A 177 -9.77 12.52 -4.04
CA GLN A 177 -11.14 12.54 -3.55
C GLN A 177 -11.42 11.30 -2.70
N THR A 178 -12.49 11.34 -1.91
CA THR A 178 -12.94 10.18 -1.14
C THR A 178 -13.21 9.00 -2.08
N GLY A 179 -12.70 7.83 -1.73
CA GLY A 179 -12.79 6.61 -2.53
C GLY A 179 -11.62 6.39 -3.48
N ASP A 180 -10.77 7.40 -3.73
CA ASP A 180 -9.60 7.19 -4.60
C ASP A 180 -8.60 6.21 -3.99
N LEU A 181 -7.97 5.40 -4.84
CA LEU A 181 -6.81 4.59 -4.46
C LEU A 181 -5.60 5.50 -4.13
N ARG A 182 -5.24 5.55 -2.84
CA ARG A 182 -4.10 6.32 -2.34
C ARG A 182 -2.77 5.60 -2.56
N GLY A 183 -2.77 4.28 -2.44
CA GLY A 183 -1.57 3.46 -2.39
C GLY A 183 -1.87 2.12 -1.74
N MET A 184 -0.89 1.55 -1.04
CA MET A 184 -1.08 0.28 -0.33
C MET A 184 -0.20 0.17 0.91
N TRP A 185 -0.63 -0.66 1.84
CA TRP A 185 0.21 -1.26 2.88
C TRP A 185 1.02 -2.41 2.29
N VAL A 186 2.20 -2.63 2.86
CA VAL A 186 3.08 -3.76 2.59
C VAL A 186 3.52 -4.31 3.95
N VAL A 187 3.18 -5.56 4.23
CA VAL A 187 3.64 -6.28 5.41
C VAL A 187 4.64 -7.33 4.94
N THR A 188 5.88 -7.27 5.43
CA THR A 188 6.93 -8.24 5.10
C THR A 188 7.21 -9.09 6.33
N PHE A 189 7.14 -10.41 6.15
CA PHE A 189 7.40 -11.36 7.22
C PHE A 189 8.88 -11.68 7.25
N THR A 190 9.58 -11.02 8.16
CA THR A 190 10.98 -11.32 8.48
C THR A 190 11.02 -12.55 9.39
N LYS A 191 11.85 -13.53 9.04
CA LYS A 191 11.99 -14.85 9.68
C LYS A 191 11.72 -14.92 11.18
#